data_AF-A0A947YM83-F1
#
_entry.id   AF-A0A947YM83-F1
#
_cell.length_a   1.000
_cell.length_b   1.000
_cell.length_c   1.000
_cell.angle_alpha   90.00
_cell.angle_beta   90.00
_cell.angle_gamma   90.00
#
_symmetry.space_group_name_H-M   'P 1'
#
loop_
_entity.id
_entity.type
_entity.pdbx_description
1 polymer ?
#
loop_
_entity_poly.entity_id
_entity_poly.type
_entity_poly.pdbx_seq_one_letter_code
_entity_poly.pdbx_strand_id
1 'polypeptide(L)'
;MENSLAQAIKLPGPNETPVPINYPAEYQGFSFSSVADVVNKAIPLIFGFAGLALLLVVISAGFGLMTSAGDTKKLEAGKQRLTNGILGFIVIFVAYWAVQLAGKILGLTEIQTIFK
;
A
#
# COMPACT_ATOMS: atom_id res chain seq x y z
N MET A 1 -4.21 31.01 15.49
CA MET A 1 -4.99 31.10 16.73
C MET A 1 -4.94 29.72 17.34
N GLU A 2 -4.07 29.53 18.33
CA GLU A 2 -3.89 28.25 19.01
C GLU A 2 -5.19 27.85 19.71
N ASN A 3 -5.52 26.56 19.62
CA ASN A 3 -6.77 26.00 20.14
C ASN A 3 -6.78 26.09 21.67
N SER A 4 -7.31 27.20 22.20
CA SER A 4 -7.41 27.55 23.63
C SER A 4 -8.31 26.61 24.46
N LEU A 5 -8.78 25.48 23.90
CA LEU A 5 -9.73 24.59 24.56
C LEU A 5 -9.10 23.27 25.03
N ALA A 6 -7.82 23.02 24.75
CA ALA A 6 -7.08 21.85 25.22
C ALA A 6 -6.04 22.22 26.29
N GLN A 7 -6.43 23.04 27.28
CA GLN A 7 -5.66 23.09 28.52
C GLN A 7 -5.71 21.70 29.15
N ALA A 8 -4.62 20.94 29.00
CA ALA A 8 -4.44 19.66 29.66
C ALA A 8 -4.75 19.84 31.14
N ILE A 9 -5.85 19.24 31.61
CA ILE A 9 -6.24 19.26 33.02
C ILE A 9 -5.12 18.54 33.77
N LYS A 10 -4.23 19.31 34.40
CA LYS A 10 -3.18 18.78 35.27
C LYS A 10 -3.84 18.37 36.59
N LEU A 11 -4.13 17.08 36.72
CA LEU A 11 -4.60 16.54 37.99
C LEU A 11 -3.46 16.65 39.02
N PRO A 12 -3.66 17.32 40.16
CA PRO A 12 -2.63 17.39 41.19
C PRO A 12 -2.39 15.98 41.76
N GLY A 13 -1.16 15.47 41.58
CA GLY A 13 -0.69 14.26 42.22
C GLY A 13 -0.35 14.49 43.70
N PRO A 14 0.01 13.43 44.46
CA PRO A 14 0.25 13.50 45.91
C PRO A 14 1.33 14.48 46.40
N ASN A 15 2.03 15.22 45.51
CA ASN A 15 2.99 16.28 45.83
C ASN A 15 2.98 17.39 44.76
N GLU A 16 1.80 17.71 44.18
CA GLU A 16 1.63 18.67 43.07
C GLU A 16 2.40 18.33 41.78
N THR A 17 3.07 17.18 41.73
CA THR A 17 3.71 16.69 40.51
C THR A 17 2.64 16.39 39.47
N PRO A 18 2.63 17.09 38.32
CA PRO A 18 1.65 16.81 37.28
C PRO A 18 1.89 15.40 36.75
N VAL A 19 0.92 14.52 36.93
CA VAL A 19 0.97 13.19 36.31
C VAL A 19 0.61 13.37 34.84
N PRO A 20 1.49 12.99 33.88
CA PRO A 20 1.17 13.10 32.47
C PRO A 20 0.05 12.11 32.13
N ILE A 21 -1.11 12.64 31.75
CA ILE A 21 -2.18 11.84 31.17
C ILE A 21 -1.82 11.62 29.70
N ASN A 22 -1.30 10.44 29.39
CA ASN A 22 -1.07 10.03 28.01
C ASN A 22 -2.43 9.72 27.37
N TYR A 23 -3.00 10.70 26.69
CA TYR A 23 -4.21 10.47 25.89
C TYR A 23 -3.91 9.41 24.82
N PRO A 24 -4.86 8.52 24.47
CA PRO A 24 -4.67 7.58 23.38
C PRO A 24 -4.26 8.34 22.12
N ALA A 25 -3.27 7.80 21.41
CA ALA A 25 -2.71 8.41 20.21
C ALA A 25 -3.84 8.95 19.32
N GLU A 26 -3.73 10.23 18.97
CA GLU A 26 -4.65 10.94 18.09
C GLU A 26 -4.97 10.06 16.88
N TYR A 27 -6.26 9.82 16.61
CA TYR A 27 -6.68 9.02 15.46
C TYR A 27 -6.15 9.69 14.18
N GLN A 28 -5.03 9.18 13.65
CA GLN A 28 -4.54 9.59 12.34
C GLN A 28 -5.48 9.02 11.27
N GLY A 29 -6.60 9.70 11.06
CA GLY A 29 -7.47 9.47 9.92
C GLY A 29 -6.72 9.67 8.60
N PHE A 30 -7.41 9.48 7.48
CA PHE A 30 -6.88 9.81 6.16
C PHE A 30 -6.73 11.34 6.00
N SER A 31 -5.68 11.91 6.61
CA SER A 31 -5.23 13.26 6.33
C SER A 31 -4.37 13.24 5.06
N PHE A 32 -4.67 14.14 4.13
CA PHE A 32 -3.96 14.34 2.88
C PHE A 32 -3.51 15.80 2.81
N SER A 33 -2.25 16.07 3.16
CA SER A 33 -1.69 17.43 3.10
C SER A 33 -1.10 17.75 1.73
N SER A 34 -0.84 16.71 0.93
CA SER A 34 -0.24 16.80 -0.39
C SER A 34 -0.67 15.64 -1.29
N VAL A 35 -0.47 15.80 -2.60
CA VAL A 35 -0.62 14.70 -3.57
C VAL A 35 0.31 13.53 -3.22
N ALA A 36 1.47 13.82 -2.64
CA ALA A 36 2.41 12.82 -2.16
C ALA A 36 1.81 11.91 -1.08
N ASP A 37 1.04 12.47 -0.13
CA ASP A 37 0.43 11.69 0.96
C ASP A 37 -0.63 10.73 0.42
N VAL A 38 -1.37 11.14 -0.60
CA VAL A 38 -2.36 10.29 -1.28
C VAL A 38 -1.65 9.07 -1.89
N VAL A 39 -0.58 9.31 -2.63
CA VAL A 39 0.19 8.22 -3.27
C VAL A 39 0.81 7.30 -2.21
N ASN A 40 1.46 7.85 -1.18
CA ASN A 40 2.08 7.06 -0.11
C ASN A 40 1.10 6.17 0.63
N LYS A 41 -0.13 6.66 0.88
CA LYS A 41 -1.18 5.86 1.53
C LYS A 41 -1.83 4.87 0.58
N ALA A 42 -1.91 5.18 -0.72
CA ALA A 42 -2.51 4.31 -1.72
C ALA A 42 -1.60 3.14 -2.11
N ILE A 43 -0.29 3.35 -2.20
CA ILE A 43 0.72 2.33 -2.54
C ILE A 43 0.52 1.01 -1.75
N PRO A 44 0.58 0.98 -0.40
CA PRO A 44 0.46 -0.27 0.35
C PRO A 44 -0.91 -0.94 0.16
N LEU A 45 -1.97 -0.13 0.00
CA LEU A 45 -3.31 -0.63 -0.28
C LEU A 45 -3.38 -1.32 -1.66
N ILE A 46 -2.83 -0.69 -2.69
CA ILE A 46 -2.76 -1.24 -4.06
C ILE A 46 -1.92 -2.52 -4.07
N PHE A 47 -0.76 -2.54 -3.42
CA PHE A 47 0.07 -3.75 -3.33
C PHE A 47 -0.65 -4.89 -2.58
N GLY A 48 -1.39 -4.58 -1.52
CA GLY A 48 -2.24 -5.55 -0.82
C GLY A 48 -3.34 -6.13 -1.72
N PHE A 49 -4.06 -5.28 -2.45
CA PHE A 49 -5.06 -5.73 -3.42
C PHE A 49 -4.46 -6.48 -4.60
N ALA A 50 -3.29 -6.07 -5.08
CA ALA A 50 -2.58 -6.75 -6.17
C ALA A 50 -2.16 -8.17 -5.77
N GLY A 51 -1.65 -8.36 -4.56
CA GLY A 51 -1.35 -9.68 -4.01
C GLY A 51 -2.59 -10.57 -3.90
N LEU A 52 -3.70 -10.01 -3.40
CA LEU A 52 -4.96 -10.73 -3.31
C LEU A 52 -5.53 -11.10 -4.70
N ALA A 53 -5.47 -10.17 -5.65
CA ALA A 53 -5.91 -10.40 -7.02
C ALA A 53 -5.05 -11.47 -7.70
N LEU A 54 -3.72 -11.43 -7.51
CA LEU A 54 -2.82 -12.47 -8.02
C LEU A 54 -3.22 -13.84 -7.50
N LEU A 55 -3.53 -13.96 -6.21
CA LEU A 55 -3.97 -15.22 -5.61
C LEU A 55 -5.23 -15.76 -6.29
N LEU A 56 -6.23 -14.91 -6.55
CA LEU A 56 -7.45 -15.31 -7.27
C LEU A 56 -7.16 -15.73 -8.72
N VAL A 57 -6.26 -15.04 -9.41
CA VAL A 57 -5.86 -15.40 -10.78
C VAL A 57 -5.13 -16.74 -10.81
N VAL A 58 -4.19 -16.97 -9.89
CA VAL A 58 -3.45 -18.25 -9.82
C VAL A 58 -4.40 -19.41 -9.52
N ILE A 59 -5.33 -19.24 -8.58
CA ILE A 59 -6.33 -20.26 -8.26
C ILE A 59 -7.22 -20.55 -9.47
N SER A 60 -7.82 -19.51 -10.08
CA SER A 60 -8.73 -19.69 -11.22
C SER A 60 -8.03 -20.23 -12.47
N ALA A 61 -6.79 -19.80 -12.74
CA ALA A 61 -5.98 -20.34 -13.83
C ALA A 61 -5.57 -21.79 -13.56
N GLY A 62 -5.18 -22.12 -12.32
CA GLY A 62 -4.84 -23.48 -11.90
C GLY A 62 -6.01 -24.45 -12.06
N PHE A 63 -7.21 -24.06 -11.61
CA PHE A 63 -8.43 -24.84 -11.84
C PHE A 63 -8.75 -24.97 -13.33
N GLY A 64 -8.58 -23.91 -14.12
CA GLY A 64 -8.76 -23.98 -15.57
C GLY A 64 -7.83 -24.99 -16.23
N LEU A 65 -6.57 -25.04 -15.81
CA LEU A 65 -5.59 -26.00 -16.30
C LEU A 65 -5.93 -27.44 -15.91
N MET A 66 -6.31 -27.67 -14.65
CA MET A 66 -6.70 -29.00 -14.16
C MET A 66 -7.98 -29.53 -14.82
N THR A 67 -8.96 -28.66 -15.08
CA THR A 67 -10.26 -29.03 -15.66
C THR A 67 -10.26 -29.10 -17.20
N SER A 68 -9.12 -28.83 -17.85
CA SER A 68 -9.01 -28.80 -19.31
C SER A 68 -9.22 -30.18 -19.97
N ALA A 69 -9.11 -31.29 -19.25
CA ALA A 69 -9.48 -32.65 -19.71
C ALA A 69 -8.96 -33.05 -21.12
N GLY A 70 -7.81 -32.52 -21.55
CA GLY A 70 -7.21 -32.78 -22.87
C GLY A 70 -7.59 -31.80 -23.98
N ASP A 71 -8.48 -30.83 -23.72
CA ASP A 71 -8.78 -29.73 -24.64
C ASP A 71 -7.60 -28.73 -24.67
N THR A 72 -6.88 -28.73 -25.79
CA THR A 72 -5.70 -27.88 -26.03
C THR A 72 -6.01 -26.40 -25.91
N LYS A 73 -7.23 -25.97 -26.28
CA LYS A 73 -7.62 -24.56 -26.23
C LYS A 73 -7.80 -24.08 -24.80
N LYS A 74 -8.41 -24.91 -23.94
CA LYS A 74 -8.58 -24.60 -22.52
C LYS A 74 -7.25 -24.61 -21.77
N LEU A 75 -6.38 -25.56 -22.13
CA LEU A 75 -5.03 -25.63 -21.58
C LEU A 75 -4.23 -24.36 -21.89
N GLU A 76 -4.25 -23.92 -23.15
CA GLU A 76 -3.51 -22.73 -23.57
C GLU A 76 -4.08 -21.45 -22.97
N ALA A 77 -5.42 -21.34 -22.88
CA ALA A 77 -6.06 -20.20 -22.21
C ALA A 77 -5.72 -20.14 -20.71
N GLY A 78 -5.66 -21.28 -20.02
CA GLY A 78 -5.24 -21.35 -18.62
C GLY A 78 -3.78 -20.91 -18.43
N LYS A 79 -2.88 -21.34 -19.34
CA LYS A 79 -1.47 -20.95 -19.32
C LYS A 79 -1.32 -19.45 -19.56
N GLN A 80 -1.99 -18.90 -20.58
CA GLN A 80 -1.96 -17.47 -20.86
C GLN A 80 -2.47 -16.64 -19.69
N ARG A 81 -3.57 -17.05 -19.03
CA ARG A 81 -4.07 -16.37 -17.83
C ARG A 81 -3.04 -16.35 -16.71
N LEU A 82 -2.39 -17.49 -16.45
CA LEU A 82 -1.37 -17.58 -15.43
C LEU A 82 -0.16 -16.70 -15.76
N THR A 83 0.36 -16.78 -16.98
CA THR A 83 1.49 -15.97 -17.44
C THR A 83 1.17 -14.48 -17.37
N ASN A 84 -0.01 -14.06 -17.83
CA ASN A 84 -0.42 -12.66 -17.81
C ASN A 84 -0.61 -12.15 -16.37
N GLY A 85 -1.17 -12.97 -15.48
CA GLY A 85 -1.31 -12.63 -14.06
C GLY A 85 0.03 -12.44 -13.37
N ILE A 86 0.96 -13.38 -13.57
CA ILE A 86 2.32 -13.28 -13.02
C ILE A 86 3.07 -12.10 -13.63
N LEU A 87 2.98 -11.90 -14.93
CA LEU A 87 3.65 -10.80 -15.63
C LEU A 87 3.14 -9.44 -15.13
N GLY A 88 1.82 -9.28 -14.98
CA GLY A 88 1.23 -8.07 -14.42
C GLY A 88 1.70 -7.80 -12.99
N PHE A 89 1.79 -8.83 -12.16
CA PHE A 89 2.29 -8.70 -10.79
C PHE A 89 3.77 -8.29 -10.74
N ILE A 90 4.61 -8.91 -11.58
CA ILE A 90 6.03 -8.53 -11.72
C ILE A 90 6.15 -7.07 -12.15
N VAL A 91 5.33 -6.62 -13.12
CA VAL A 91 5.34 -5.23 -13.59
C VAL A 91 5.04 -4.25 -12.46
N ILE A 92 4.07 -4.53 -11.58
CA ILE A 92 3.75 -3.68 -10.42
C ILE A 92 4.97 -3.58 -9.47
N PHE A 93 5.64 -4.70 -9.21
CA PHE A 93 6.85 -4.72 -8.38
C PHE A 93 8.00 -3.92 -9.01
N VAL A 94 8.25 -4.13 -10.30
CA VAL A 94 9.33 -3.45 -11.03
C VAL A 94 9.02 -1.96 -11.21
N ALA A 95 7.75 -1.57 -11.32
CA ALA A 95 7.33 -0.19 -11.51
C ALA A 95 7.82 0.73 -10.37
N TYR A 96 7.82 0.24 -9.12
CA TYR A 96 8.35 1.01 -7.98
C TYR A 96 9.82 1.39 -8.18
N TRP A 97 10.67 0.41 -8.52
CA TRP A 97 12.07 0.66 -8.81
C TRP A 97 12.29 1.47 -10.09
N ALA A 98 11.46 1.25 -11.12
CA ALA A 98 11.54 2.01 -12.36
C ALA A 98 11.29 3.51 -12.10
N VAL A 99 10.28 3.86 -11.30
CA VAL A 99 9.98 5.24 -10.93
C VAL A 99 11.09 5.84 -10.07
N GLN A 100 11.63 5.08 -9.11
CA GLN A 100 12.76 5.55 -8.30
C GLN A 100 14.01 5.82 -9.15
N LEU A 101 14.33 4.90 -10.08
CA LEU A 101 15.48 5.04 -10.96
C LEU A 101 15.30 6.23 -11.92
N ALA A 102 14.10 6.39 -12.49
CA ALA A 102 13.76 7.55 -13.31
C ALA A 102 13.92 8.86 -12.51
N GLY A 103 13.46 8.91 -11.26
CA GLY A 103 13.65 10.04 -10.36
C GLY A 103 15.13 10.37 -10.10
N LYS A 104 15.98 9.35 -9.93
CA LYS A 104 17.43 9.54 -9.79
C LYS A 104 18.08 10.11 -11.06
N ILE A 105 17.73 9.57 -12.22
CA ILE A 105 18.30 9.99 -13.51
C ILE A 105 17.90 11.43 -13.84
N LEU A 106 16.65 11.80 -13.54
CA LEU A 106 16.10 13.14 -13.80
C LEU A 106 16.47 14.17 -12.71
N GLY A 107 17.14 13.75 -11.62
CA GLY A 107 17.53 14.64 -10.52
C GLY A 107 16.36 15.15 -9.67
N LEU A 108 15.22 14.45 -9.68
CA LEU A 108 14.01 14.86 -8.98
C LEU A 108 13.97 14.28 -7.56
N THR A 109 14.50 15.04 -6.59
CA THR A 109 14.53 14.67 -5.16
C THR A 109 13.13 14.53 -4.56
N GLU A 110 12.16 15.26 -5.09
CA GLU A 110 10.75 15.16 -4.68
C GLU A 110 10.22 13.73 -4.91
N ILE A 111 10.44 13.13 -6.07
CA ILE A 111 9.99 11.76 -6.37
C ILE A 111 10.64 10.75 -5.40
N GLN A 112 11.91 10.94 -5.05
CA GLN A 112 12.62 10.09 -4.08
C GLN A 112 12.01 10.20 -2.67
N THR A 113 11.52 11.39 -2.31
CA THR A 113 10.93 11.66 -1.00
C THR A 113 9.48 11.17 -0.92
N ILE A 114 8.76 11.18 -2.05
CA ILE A 114 7.39 10.68 -2.17
C ILE A 114 7.37 9.15 -2.24
N PHE A 115 8.30 8.53 -2.95
CA PHE A 115 8.43 7.07 -3.06
C PHE A 115 9.60 6.58 -2.22
N LYS A 116 9.42 6.59 -0.90
CA LYS A 116 10.33 5.97 0.07
C LYS A 116 10.02 4.50 0.31
#